data_AF-A0A7S1MWW0-F1
#
_entry.id   AF-A0A7S1MWW0-F1
#
_cell.length_a   1.000
_cell.length_b   1.000
_cell.length_c   1.000
_cell.angle_alpha   90.00
_cell.angle_beta   90.00
_cell.angle_gamma   90.00
#
_symmetry.space_group_name_H-M   'P 1'
#
loop_
_entity.id
_entity.type
_entity.pdbx_description
1 polymer ?
#
loop_
_entity_poly.entity_id
_entity_poly.type
_entity_poly.pdbx_seq_one_letter_code
_entity_poly.pdbx_strand_id
1 'polypeptide(L)'
;KWARIHEIRDEVNKAIEAVRTTGAVGASLQAELVLQVNEQDEALLASLGEDLRFVFITSAVKLVSAAQFGVVVTPSAHAKCERCWHYRADVGSVAAHPTLCGRCDSNLHGAGEAR
;
A
#
# COMPACT_ATOMS: atom_id res chain seq x y z
N LYS A 1 7.16 9.34 16.94
CA LYS A 1 6.55 9.08 15.61
C LYS A 1 7.08 7.78 15.00
N TRP A 2 8.30 7.74 14.46
CA TRP A 2 8.78 6.58 13.70
C TRP A 2 8.91 5.27 14.48
N ALA A 3 9.24 5.32 15.78
CA ALA A 3 9.23 4.12 16.63
C ALA A 3 7.86 3.40 16.58
N ARG A 4 6.76 4.14 16.77
CA ARG A 4 5.41 3.60 16.71
C ARG A 4 5.04 3.08 15.32
N ILE A 5 5.48 3.78 14.26
CA ILE A 5 5.25 3.33 12.87
C ILE A 5 5.97 2.01 12.60
N HIS A 6 7.17 1.80 13.15
CA HIS A 6 7.88 0.53 13.05
C HIS A 6 7.15 -0.60 13.79
N GLU A 7 6.64 -0.35 15.00
CA GLU A 7 5.83 -1.34 15.73
C GLU A 7 4.59 -1.77 14.93
N ILE A 8 3.87 -0.80 14.35
CA ILE A 8 2.71 -1.09 13.49
C ILE A 8 3.14 -1.87 12.25
N ARG A 9 4.30 -1.55 11.67
CA ARG A 9 4.84 -2.26 10.51
C ARG A 9 5.17 -3.72 10.84
N ASP A 10 5.66 -4.01 12.04
CA ASP A 10 5.91 -5.38 12.47
C ASP A 10 4.62 -6.20 12.53
N GLU A 11 3.53 -5.62 13.05
CA GLU A 11 2.22 -6.27 13.06
C GLU A 11 1.63 -6.45 11.65
N VAL A 12 1.82 -5.45 10.78
CA VAL A 12 1.43 -5.54 9.37
C VAL A 12 2.19 -6.68 8.67
N ASN A 13 3.50 -6.79 8.90
CA ASN A 13 4.30 -7.86 8.31
C ASN A 13 3.84 -9.25 8.76
N LYS A 14 3.50 -9.41 10.05
CA LYS A 14 2.93 -10.67 10.58
C LYS A 14 1.60 -11.01 9.89
N ALA A 15 0.71 -10.04 9.73
CA ALA A 15 -0.57 -10.25 9.07
C ALA A 15 -0.41 -10.61 7.58
N ILE A 16 0.52 -9.97 6.87
CA ILE A 16 0.85 -10.30 5.48
C ILE A 16 1.40 -11.72 5.38
N GLU A 17 2.28 -12.13 6.31
CA GLU A 17 2.85 -13.47 6.30
C GLU A 17 1.77 -14.52 6.57
N ALA A 18 0.82 -14.27 7.48
CA ALA A 18 -0.33 -15.14 7.67
C ALA A 18 -1.11 -15.35 6.36
N VAL A 19 -1.39 -14.30 5.60
CA VAL A 19 -2.04 -14.42 4.28
C VAL A 19 -1.13 -15.12 3.26
N ARG A 20 0.17 -14.86 3.27
CA ARG A 20 1.15 -15.50 2.37
C ARG A 20 1.19 -17.01 2.55
N THR A 21 1.11 -17.51 3.78
CA THR A 21 1.07 -18.97 4.04
C THR A 21 -0.14 -19.67 3.45
N THR A 22 -1.22 -18.94 3.12
CA THR A 22 -2.39 -19.48 2.41
C THR A 22 -2.19 -19.55 0.89
N GLY A 23 -1.11 -18.97 0.36
CA GLY A 23 -0.85 -18.86 -1.08
C GLY A 23 -1.57 -17.68 -1.76
N ALA A 24 -2.36 -16.89 -1.03
CA ALA A 24 -3.15 -15.80 -1.60
C ALA A 24 -2.30 -14.58 -2.04
N VAL A 25 -1.12 -14.40 -1.46
CA VAL A 25 -0.11 -13.42 -1.91
C VAL A 25 1.27 -14.07 -1.93
N GLY A 26 2.13 -13.70 -2.88
CA GLY A 26 3.55 -14.05 -2.92
C GLY A 26 4.46 -12.93 -2.42
N ALA A 27 4.20 -11.68 -2.85
CA ALA A 27 4.96 -10.49 -2.45
C ALA A 27 4.07 -9.51 -1.65
N SER A 28 4.64 -8.73 -0.73
CA SER A 28 3.88 -7.73 0.04
C SER A 28 3.18 -6.69 -0.85
N LEU A 29 3.76 -6.37 -2.01
CA LEU A 29 3.14 -5.48 -2.99
C LEU A 29 1.82 -6.03 -3.56
N GLN A 30 1.56 -7.34 -3.47
CA GLN A 30 0.26 -7.91 -3.85
C GLN A 30 -0.83 -7.65 -2.80
N ALA A 31 -0.49 -7.15 -1.61
CA ALA A 31 -1.45 -6.88 -0.55
C ALA A 31 -2.00 -5.45 -0.60
N GLU A 32 -3.24 -5.32 -0.16
CA GLU A 32 -3.90 -4.09 0.26
C GLU A 32 -4.25 -4.21 1.74
N LEU A 33 -4.10 -3.11 2.47
CA LEU A 33 -4.28 -3.07 3.91
C LEU A 33 -5.50 -2.24 4.29
N VAL A 34 -6.26 -2.73 5.27
CA VAL A 34 -7.11 -1.90 6.12
C VAL A 34 -6.54 -1.95 7.53
N LEU A 35 -6.08 -0.80 8.02
CA LEU A 35 -5.56 -0.64 9.38
C LEU A 35 -6.64 -0.03 10.26
N GLN A 36 -7.06 -0.79 11.26
CA GLN A 36 -7.94 -0.35 12.32
C GLN A 36 -7.05 0.23 13.42
N VAL A 37 -7.19 1.53 13.70
CA VAL A 37 -6.26 2.27 14.56
C VAL A 37 -7.02 3.24 15.45
N ASN A 38 -6.44 3.54 16.62
CA ASN A 38 -6.95 4.62 17.47
C ASN A 38 -6.58 5.99 16.87
N GLU A 39 -7.14 7.06 17.44
CA GLU A 39 -6.92 8.44 16.97
C GLU A 39 -5.43 8.84 16.93
N GLN A 40 -4.64 8.38 17.91
CA GLN A 40 -3.21 8.71 17.99
C GLN A 40 -2.42 8.08 16.84
N ASP A 41 -2.64 6.78 16.59
CA ASP A 41 -1.99 6.06 15.50
C ASP A 41 -2.50 6.55 14.14
N GLU A 42 -3.79 6.86 14.02
CA GLU A 42 -4.38 7.44 12.80
C GLU A 42 -3.68 8.76 12.43
N ALA A 43 -3.52 9.68 13.37
CA ALA A 43 -2.84 10.95 13.12
C ALA A 43 -1.38 10.76 12.66
N LEU A 44 -0.66 9.79 13.24
CA LEU A 44 0.71 9.49 12.86
C LEU A 44 0.79 8.93 11.43
N LEU A 45 -0.09 7.99 11.08
CA LEU A 45 -0.09 7.31 9.78
C LEU A 45 -0.64 8.23 8.67
N ALA A 46 -1.72 8.97 8.95
CA ALA A 46 -2.34 9.90 8.01
C ALA A 46 -1.39 11.02 7.59
N SER A 47 -0.47 11.43 8.46
CA SER A 47 0.56 12.43 8.13
C SER A 47 1.54 12.00 7.02
N LEU A 48 1.53 10.73 6.59
CA LEU A 48 2.31 10.22 5.46
C LEU A 48 1.51 10.18 4.15
N GLY A 49 0.19 10.40 4.19
CA GLY A 49 -0.67 10.39 2.99
C GLY A 49 -0.49 9.15 2.13
N GLU A 50 -0.36 9.35 0.81
CA GLU A 50 -0.18 8.27 -0.18
C GLU A 50 1.14 7.49 0.00
N ASP A 51 2.15 8.08 0.65
CA ASP A 51 3.44 7.41 0.85
C ASP A 51 3.36 6.31 1.91
N LEU A 52 2.25 6.24 2.66
CA LEU A 52 2.02 5.21 3.67
C LEU A 52 2.15 3.79 3.10
N ARG A 53 1.71 3.57 1.85
CA ARG A 53 1.87 2.27 1.18
C ARG A 53 3.34 1.89 0.95
N PHE A 54 4.23 2.87 0.79
CA PHE A 54 5.66 2.61 0.63
C PHE A 54 6.30 2.20 1.96
N VAL A 55 5.83 2.76 3.07
CA VAL A 55 6.29 2.38 4.42
C VAL A 55 5.96 0.90 4.72
N PHE A 56 4.78 0.44 4.31
CA PHE A 56 4.35 -0.95 4.52
C PHE A 56 4.72 -1.90 3.36
N ILE A 57 5.26 -1.38 2.26
CA ILE A 57 5.59 -2.16 1.05
C ILE A 57 4.36 -2.91 0.51
N THR A 58 3.22 -2.21 0.46
CA THR A 58 1.93 -2.73 -0.04
C THR A 58 1.38 -1.82 -1.15
N SER A 59 0.32 -2.24 -1.82
CA SER A 59 -0.26 -1.47 -2.94
C SER A 59 -1.27 -0.42 -2.55
N ALA A 60 -1.98 -0.65 -1.43
CA ALA A 60 -2.90 0.31 -0.86
C ALA A 60 -2.94 0.16 0.66
N VAL A 61 -3.29 1.26 1.33
CA VAL A 61 -3.49 1.30 2.78
C VAL A 61 -4.69 2.21 3.05
N LYS A 62 -5.68 1.69 3.74
CA LYS A 62 -6.82 2.45 4.25
C LYS A 62 -6.78 2.47 5.77
N LEU A 63 -6.95 3.65 6.35
CA LEU A 63 -7.10 3.80 7.80
C LEU A 63 -8.58 3.80 8.17
N VAL A 64 -8.91 3.15 9.28
CA VAL A 64 -10.25 3.13 9.87
C VAL A 64 -10.10 3.34 11.38
N SER A 65 -10.82 4.33 11.92
CA SER A 65 -10.87 4.54 13.37
C SER A 65 -11.49 3.35 14.08
N ALA A 66 -10.79 2.82 15.08
CA ALA A 66 -11.22 1.70 15.91
C ALA A 66 -10.63 1.78 17.33
N ALA A 67 -11.33 1.21 18.31
CA ALA A 67 -10.85 1.15 19.69
C ALA A 67 -9.69 0.16 19.88
N GLN A 68 -9.62 -0.88 19.05
CA GLN A 68 -8.59 -1.90 19.06
C GLN A 68 -7.80 -1.86 17.76
N PHE A 69 -6.50 -2.12 17.86
CA PHE A 69 -5.63 -2.23 16.70
C PHE A 69 -5.95 -3.51 15.92
N GLY A 70 -6.05 -3.40 14.60
CA GLY A 70 -6.32 -4.52 13.71
C GLY A 70 -5.72 -4.32 12.33
N VAL A 71 -5.29 -5.41 11.71
CA VAL A 71 -4.76 -5.43 10.34
C VAL A 71 -5.59 -6.41 9.52
N VAL A 72 -6.27 -5.89 8.50
CA VAL A 72 -6.90 -6.72 7.48
C VAL A 72 -6.04 -6.65 6.22
N VAL A 73 -5.69 -7.82 5.69
CA VAL A 73 -4.87 -7.96 4.49
C VAL A 73 -5.70 -8.66 3.42
N THR A 74 -5.80 -8.04 2.25
CA THR A 74 -6.49 -8.61 1.09
C THR A 74 -5.54 -8.61 -0.12
N PRO A 75 -5.51 -9.69 -0.93
CA PRO A 75 -4.85 -9.64 -2.22
C PRO A 75 -5.49 -8.56 -3.11
N SER A 76 -4.66 -7.75 -3.76
CA SER A 76 -5.11 -6.74 -4.71
C SER A 76 -5.78 -7.40 -5.92
N ALA A 77 -6.93 -6.88 -6.33
CA ALA A 77 -7.62 -7.26 -7.56
C ALA A 77 -7.10 -6.52 -8.81
N HIS A 78 -6.22 -5.55 -8.62
CA HIS A 78 -5.70 -4.70 -9.71
C HIS A 78 -4.56 -5.33 -10.48
N ALA A 79 -4.22 -4.76 -11.64
CA ALA A 79 -3.05 -5.18 -12.41
C ALA A 79 -1.75 -4.63 -11.81
N LYS A 80 -0.67 -5.41 -11.89
CA LYS A 80 0.68 -5.02 -11.49
C LYS A 80 1.27 -4.02 -12.49
N CYS A 81 1.78 -2.88 -11.99
CA CYS A 81 2.59 -1.97 -12.78
C CYS A 81 4.00 -2.53 -12.96
N GLU A 82 4.48 -2.67 -14.19
CA GLU A 82 5.80 -3.28 -14.45
C GLU A 82 7.00 -2.41 -14.04
N ARG A 83 6.78 -1.13 -13.72
CA ARG A 83 7.85 -0.23 -13.26
C ARG A 83 7.98 -0.16 -11.74
N CYS A 84 6.89 0.06 -11.01
CA CYS A 84 6.94 0.21 -9.55
C CYS A 84 6.50 -1.04 -8.80
N TRP A 85 5.99 -2.05 -9.51
CA TRP A 85 5.49 -3.33 -8.98
C TRP A 85 4.29 -3.23 -8.03
N HIS A 86 3.77 -2.02 -7.78
CA HIS A 86 2.49 -1.86 -7.13
C HIS A 86 1.35 -2.27 -8.07
N TYR A 87 0.32 -2.84 -7.48
CA TYR A 87 -0.92 -3.21 -8.10
C TYR A 87 -1.87 -2.02 -8.02
N ARG A 88 -2.31 -1.50 -9.16
CA ARG A 88 -3.03 -0.23 -9.22
C ARG A 88 -4.18 -0.28 -10.22
N ALA A 89 -5.31 0.32 -9.85
CA ALA A 89 -6.51 0.35 -10.67
C ALA A 89 -6.31 1.07 -12.02
N ASP A 90 -5.33 1.96 -12.12
CA ASP A 90 -5.04 2.78 -13.29
C ASP A 90 -4.00 2.16 -14.24
N VAL A 91 -3.47 0.96 -13.95
CA VAL A 91 -2.65 0.22 -14.92
C VAL A 91 -3.51 -0.11 -16.15
N GLY A 92 -3.03 0.29 -17.33
CA GLY A 92 -3.76 0.16 -18.59
C GLY A 92 -4.57 1.40 -18.99
N SER A 93 -4.61 2.43 -18.14
CA SER A 93 -5.31 3.69 -18.47
C SER A 93 -4.59 4.53 -19.53
N VAL A 94 -3.26 4.41 -19.64
CA VAL A 94 -2.44 5.13 -20.63
C VAL A 94 -2.19 4.23 -21.84
N ALA A 95 -2.83 4.53 -22.97
CA ALA A 95 -2.75 3.70 -24.17
C ALA A 95 -1.32 3.50 -24.70
N ALA A 96 -0.45 4.51 -24.57
CA ALA A 96 0.96 4.43 -24.98
C ALA A 96 1.80 3.53 -24.06
N HIS A 97 1.35 3.33 -22.80
CA HIS A 97 2.09 2.62 -21.76
C HIS A 97 1.16 1.69 -20.95
N PRO A 98 0.56 0.66 -21.58
CA PRO A 98 -0.54 -0.11 -21.00
C PRO A 98 -0.16 -0.95 -19.77
N THR A 99 1.13 -1.16 -19.51
CA THR A 99 1.63 -1.91 -18.35
C THR A 99 2.08 -1.02 -17.20
N LEU A 100 1.94 0.31 -17.35
CA LEU A 100 2.33 1.28 -16.34
C LEU A 100 1.09 1.89 -15.67
N CYS A 101 1.20 2.21 -14.38
CA CYS A 101 0.24 3.08 -13.70
C CYS A 101 0.51 4.54 -14.06
N GLY A 102 -0.49 5.41 -13.91
CA GLY A 102 -0.41 6.82 -14.25
C GLY A 102 0.69 7.57 -13.49
N ARG A 103 0.98 7.18 -12.24
CA ARG A 103 2.15 7.69 -11.50
C ARG A 103 3.46 7.40 -12.23
N CYS A 104 3.63 6.15 -12.66
CA CYS A 104 4.84 5.72 -13.33
C CYS A 104 4.99 6.34 -14.71
N ASP A 105 3.88 6.51 -15.43
CA ASP A 105 3.84 7.21 -16.70
C ASP A 105 4.22 8.69 -16.55
N SER A 106 3.56 9.42 -15.65
CA SER A 106 3.85 10.84 -15.37
C SER A 106 5.32 11.05 -14.96
N ASN A 107 5.89 10.15 -14.16
CA ASN A 107 7.30 10.21 -13.75
C ASN A 107 8.30 9.92 -14.88
N LEU A 108 7.89 9.33 -16.00
CA LEU A 108 8.77 9.07 -17.16
C LEU A 108 8.55 10.08 -18.30
N HIS A 109 7.31 10.51 -18.49
CA HIS A 109 6.85 11.20 -19.70
C HIS A 109 6.10 12.51 -19.41
N GLY A 110 5.84 12.82 -18.14
CA GLY A 110 5.13 14.02 -17.70
C GLY A 110 5.93 14.87 -16.71
N ALA A 111 5.22 15.61 -15.87
CA ALA A 111 5.82 16.48 -14.85
C ALA A 111 6.37 15.71 -13.63
N GLY A 112 5.95 14.45 -13.46
CA GLY A 112 6.24 13.66 -12.27
C GLY A 112 5.47 14.10 -11.02
N GLU A 113 5.69 13.39 -9.92
CA GLU A 113 5.10 13.71 -8.61
C GLU A 113 5.93 14.72 -7.83
N ALA A 114 5.27 15.64 -7.13
CA ALA A 114 5.91 16.50 -6.14
C ALA A 114 6.23 15.68 -4.87
N ARG A 115 7.41 15.89 -4.28
CA ARG A 115 7.89 15.18 -3.08
C ARG A 115 8.41 16.17 -2.05
#